data_AF-A0A2G8KDN9-F1
#
_entry.id   AF-A0A2G8KDN9-F1
#
_cell.length_a   1.000
_cell.length_b   1.000
_cell.length_c   1.000
_cell.angle_alpha   90.00
_cell.angle_beta   90.00
_cell.angle_gamma   90.00
#
_symmetry.space_group_name_H-M   'P 1'
#
loop_
_entity.id
_entity.type
_entity.pdbx_description
1 polymer ?
#
loop_
_entity_poly.entity_id
_entity_poly.type
_entity_poly.pdbx_seq_one_letter_code
_entity_poly.pdbx_strand_id
1 'polypeptide(L)'
;MYFSAISFERYSVADTPFSVPANIVVSDLSDLINKLLLQDKTEQEHKQVDFDFLINGEFLRLSLGEHLEEKGVSTETVVDIEYVEKFPSPKPVGSVLHDDWISTVRGHSGRILTGCYDNHVRLWNKDGVPLLPWNITQNL
;
A
#
# COMPACT_ATOMS: atom_id res chain seq x y z
N MET A 1 30.76 3.98 1.59
CA MET A 1 30.35 3.66 0.20
C MET A 1 28.91 4.13 0.10
N TYR A 2 28.62 5.03 -0.85
CA TYR A 2 27.42 5.86 -0.86
C TYR A 2 26.21 5.10 -1.43
N PHE A 3 25.07 5.18 -0.75
CA PHE A 3 23.76 4.83 -1.31
C PHE A 3 22.73 5.91 -1.00
N SER A 4 21.96 6.24 -2.03
CA SER A 4 20.89 7.22 -2.05
C SER A 4 19.62 6.55 -1.55
N ALA A 5 19.06 7.04 -0.44
CA ALA A 5 17.73 6.65 0.00
C ALA A 5 16.73 6.97 -1.11
N ILE A 6 15.97 5.98 -1.57
CA ILE A 6 14.72 6.22 -2.30
C ILE A 6 13.65 6.54 -1.25
N SER A 7 13.89 7.55 -0.42
CA SER A 7 12.81 8.14 0.37
C SER A 7 12.07 9.07 -0.57
N PHE A 8 10.74 8.99 -0.61
CA PHE A 8 9.97 10.09 -1.18
C PHE A 8 10.38 11.35 -0.41
N GLU A 9 10.96 12.36 -1.07
CA GLU A 9 11.56 13.57 -0.45
C GLU A 9 10.73 14.15 0.72
N ARG A 10 9.40 14.04 0.64
CA ARG A 10 8.45 14.51 1.66
C ARG A 10 8.58 13.85 3.05
N TYR A 11 9.19 12.66 3.13
CA TYR A 11 9.34 11.86 4.34
C TYR A 11 10.80 11.58 4.70
N SER A 12 11.77 12.32 4.14
CA SER A 12 13.18 12.13 4.51
C SER A 12 13.43 12.58 5.95
N VAL A 13 14.20 11.77 6.70
CA VAL A 13 14.73 12.12 8.02
C VAL A 13 16.25 12.26 7.94
N ALA A 14 16.89 12.79 8.98
CA ALA A 14 18.34 12.90 9.05
C ALA A 14 19.02 11.52 8.99
N ASP A 15 20.13 11.43 8.27
CA ASP A 15 20.94 10.21 8.12
C ASP A 15 21.83 10.00 9.36
N THR A 16 21.18 9.69 10.48
CA THR A 16 21.82 9.43 11.77
C THR A 16 21.42 8.04 12.27
N PRO A 17 22.37 7.19 12.72
CA PRO A 17 22.03 5.89 13.29
C PRO A 17 21.17 6.04 14.56
N PHE A 18 20.13 5.23 14.67
CA PHE A 18 19.27 5.15 15.85
C PHE A 18 19.46 3.80 16.55
N SER A 19 19.53 3.82 17.89
CA SER A 19 19.47 2.61 18.70
C SER A 19 18.02 2.30 19.02
N VAL A 20 17.55 1.12 18.62
CA VAL A 20 16.19 0.64 18.89
C VAL A 20 16.20 -0.71 19.61
N PRO A 21 15.18 -1.02 20.43
CA PRO A 21 15.04 -2.34 21.05
C PRO A 21 14.88 -3.44 20.00
N ALA A 22 15.42 -4.64 20.25
CA ALA A 22 15.26 -5.77 19.34
C ALA A 22 13.80 -6.24 19.21
N ASN A 23 12.98 -6.06 20.26
CA ASN A 23 11.57 -6.41 20.24
C ASN A 23 10.67 -5.35 19.57
N ILE A 24 11.25 -4.31 18.95
CA ILE A 24 10.50 -3.26 18.26
C ILE A 24 9.73 -3.85 17.08
N VAL A 25 8.47 -3.43 16.91
CA VAL A 25 7.62 -3.86 15.79
C VAL A 25 7.33 -2.70 14.84
N VAL A 26 6.66 -3.00 13.72
CA VAL A 26 6.32 -2.04 12.65
C VAL A 26 5.59 -0.80 13.19
N SER A 27 4.64 -0.95 14.12
CA SER A 27 3.92 0.20 14.70
C SER A 27 4.84 1.15 15.46
N ASP A 28 5.77 0.61 16.23
CA ASP A 28 6.70 1.41 17.04
C ASP A 28 7.70 2.16 16.16
N LEU A 29 8.20 1.51 15.11
CA LEU A 29 9.06 2.13 14.11
C LEU A 29 8.30 3.23 13.33
N SER A 30 7.03 2.99 12.99
CA SER A 30 6.17 3.99 12.36
C SER A 30 6.01 5.22 13.27
N ASP A 31 5.74 5.01 14.56
CA ASP A 31 5.65 6.10 15.53
C ASP A 31 6.97 6.86 15.69
N LEU A 32 8.10 6.15 15.65
CA LEU A 32 9.44 6.78 15.67
C LEU A 32 9.65 7.70 14.46
N ILE A 33 9.34 7.23 13.25
CA ILE A 33 9.46 8.04 12.03
C ILE A 33 8.54 9.26 12.09
N ASN A 34 7.27 9.11 12.52
CA ASN A 34 6.37 10.25 12.66
C ASN A 34 6.89 11.29 13.66
N LYS A 35 7.47 10.84 14.80
CA LYS A 35 8.10 11.75 15.78
C LYS A 35 9.28 12.51 15.18
N LEU A 36 10.13 11.86 14.38
CA LEU A 36 11.25 12.52 13.70
C LEU A 36 10.74 13.54 12.67
N LEU A 37 9.74 13.17 11.86
CA LEU A 37 9.13 14.06 10.87
C LEU A 37 8.40 15.26 11.48
N LEU A 38 7.96 15.17 12.73
CA LEU A 38 7.36 16.28 13.47
C LEU A 38 8.41 17.28 13.96
N GLN A 39 9.65 16.88 14.21
CA GLN A 39 10.70 17.81 14.66
C GLN A 39 11.00 18.89 13.60
N ASP A 40 10.83 18.53 12.33
CA ASP A 40 11.09 19.42 11.19
C ASP A 40 9.86 20.22 10.72
N LYS A 41 8.69 20.05 11.36
CA LYS A 41 7.40 20.63 10.93
C LYS A 41 6.60 21.17 12.11
N THR A 42 5.69 22.10 11.86
CA THR A 42 4.71 22.48 12.90
C THR A 42 3.63 21.39 13.05
N GLU A 43 3.02 21.26 14.23
CA GLU A 43 1.94 20.27 14.48
C GLU A 43 0.78 20.37 13.48
N GLN A 44 0.56 21.55 12.87
CA GLN A 44 -0.49 21.78 11.87
C GLN A 44 -0.14 21.23 10.48
N GLU A 45 1.14 21.02 10.20
CA GLU A 45 1.64 20.55 8.90
C GLU A 45 1.91 19.04 8.88
N HIS A 46 1.98 18.39 10.06
CA HIS A 46 2.28 16.98 10.18
C HIS A 46 0.99 16.14 10.17
N LYS A 47 0.76 15.46 9.04
CA LYS A 47 -0.23 14.36 8.97
C LYS A 47 0.45 13.08 9.46
N GLN A 48 -0.15 12.41 10.45
CA GLN A 48 0.29 11.08 10.87
C GLN A 48 0.15 10.08 9.71
N VAL A 49 1.23 9.37 9.41
CA VAL A 49 1.34 8.42 8.31
C VAL A 49 1.75 7.06 8.86
N ASP A 50 1.05 6.00 8.46
CA ASP A 50 1.49 4.65 8.75
C ASP A 50 2.60 4.25 7.78
N PHE A 51 3.67 3.63 8.29
CA PHE A 51 4.78 3.13 7.49
C PHE A 51 4.87 1.61 7.57
N ASP A 52 5.28 1.00 6.46
CA ASP A 52 5.83 -0.36 6.43
C ASP A 52 7.34 -0.29 6.27
N PHE A 53 8.05 -1.30 6.76
CA PHE A 53 9.52 -1.34 6.82
C PHE A 53 10.05 -2.53 6.05
N LEU A 54 11.19 -2.34 5.38
CA LEU A 54 11.91 -3.38 4.66
C LEU A 54 13.34 -3.49 5.17
N ILE A 55 13.80 -4.72 5.33
CA ILE A 55 15.18 -5.06 5.68
C ILE A 55 15.68 -5.97 4.58
N ASN A 56 16.75 -5.58 3.88
CA ASN A 56 17.25 -6.29 2.70
C ASN A 56 16.16 -6.54 1.63
N GLY A 57 15.25 -5.59 1.44
CA GLY A 57 14.14 -5.68 0.48
C GLY A 57 12.98 -6.58 0.91
N GLU A 58 13.03 -7.17 2.10
CA GLU A 58 11.93 -7.95 2.66
C GLU A 58 11.15 -7.19 3.72
N PHE A 59 9.82 -7.30 3.69
CA PHE A 59 9.00 -6.63 4.66
C PHE A 59 9.16 -7.20 6.08
N LEU A 60 9.29 -6.30 7.05
CA LEU A 60 9.22 -6.64 8.47
C LEU A 60 7.78 -7.02 8.83
N ARG A 61 7.60 -8.24 9.35
CA ARG A 61 6.31 -8.80 9.78
C ARG A 61 6.29 -9.26 11.24
N LEU A 62 7.46 -9.42 11.83
CA LEU A 62 7.72 -9.80 13.22
C LEU A 62 8.40 -8.64 13.94
N SER A 63 8.87 -8.88 15.17
CA SER A 63 9.82 -7.93 15.77
C SER A 63 11.13 -7.90 14.98
N LEU A 64 11.87 -6.79 15.09
CA LEU A 64 13.15 -6.61 14.40
C LEU A 64 14.13 -7.75 14.71
N GLY A 65 14.26 -8.12 15.98
CA GLY A 65 15.15 -9.18 16.44
C GLY A 65 14.80 -10.54 15.85
N GLU A 66 13.52 -10.92 15.87
CA GLU A 66 13.05 -12.18 15.27
C GLU A 66 13.32 -12.20 13.76
N HIS A 67 13.06 -11.10 13.06
CA HIS A 67 13.33 -11.01 11.62
C HIS A 67 14.83 -11.14 11.31
N LEU A 68 15.70 -10.47 12.08
CA LEU A 68 17.15 -10.58 11.89
C LEU A 68 17.66 -11.98 12.20
N GLU A 69 17.16 -12.62 13.26
CA GLU A 69 17.50 -14.00 13.61
C GLU A 69 17.08 -14.99 12.50
N GLU A 70 15.84 -14.90 12.00
CA GLU A 70 15.35 -15.74 10.90
C GLU A 70 16.16 -15.56 9.61
N LYS A 71 16.68 -14.35 9.38
CA LYS A 71 17.48 -14.02 8.19
C LYS A 71 18.98 -14.20 8.39
N GLY A 72 19.42 -14.64 9.57
CA GLY A 72 20.83 -14.81 9.90
C GLY A 72 21.64 -13.51 9.84
N VAL A 73 20.99 -12.37 10.10
CA VAL A 73 21.63 -11.04 10.12
C VAL A 73 22.17 -10.77 11.52
N SER A 74 23.46 -10.41 11.62
CA SER A 74 24.08 -10.09 12.91
C SER A 74 23.51 -8.80 13.51
N THR A 75 23.20 -8.83 14.80
CA THR A 75 22.78 -7.65 15.57
C THR A 75 23.96 -6.79 16.04
N GLU A 76 25.20 -7.19 15.78
CA GLU A 76 26.40 -6.44 16.16
C GLU A 76 26.73 -5.29 15.19
N THR A 77 26.03 -5.24 14.06
CA THR A 77 26.21 -4.24 13.01
C THR A 77 24.99 -3.33 12.88
N VAL A 78 25.20 -2.13 12.36
CA VAL A 78 24.09 -1.25 11.95
C VAL A 78 23.31 -1.93 10.84
N VAL A 79 21.99 -1.99 10.99
CA VAL A 79 21.07 -2.57 10.01
C VAL A 79 20.38 -1.43 9.28
N ASP A 80 20.42 -1.49 7.95
CA ASP A 80 19.68 -0.56 7.09
C ASP A 80 18.20 -0.99 7.04
N ILE A 81 17.32 -0.05 7.37
CA ILE A 81 15.88 -0.26 7.35
C ILE A 81 15.27 0.77 6.40
N GLU A 82 14.71 0.29 5.30
CA GLU A 82 13.92 1.09 4.37
C GLU A 82 12.49 1.23 4.90
N TYR A 83 11.82 2.34 4.59
CA TYR A 83 10.42 2.53 4.94
C TYR A 83 9.62 3.13 3.80
N VAL A 84 8.36 2.74 3.71
CA VAL A 84 7.40 3.17 2.70
C VAL A 84 6.07 3.53 3.35
N GLU A 85 5.35 4.49 2.79
CA GLU A 85 3.97 4.76 3.22
C GLU A 85 3.13 3.49 3.06
N LYS A 86 2.47 3.09 4.14
CA LYS A 86 1.67 1.89 4.20
C LYS A 86 0.39 2.08 3.40
N PHE A 87 0.15 1.16 2.47
CA PHE A 87 -1.12 1.08 1.78
C PHE A 87 -2.06 0.14 2.56
N PRO A 88 -3.18 0.63 3.09
CA PRO A 88 -4.14 -0.24 3.77
C PRO A 88 -4.71 -1.25 2.78
N SER A 89 -4.98 -2.46 3.26
CA SER A 89 -5.63 -3.49 2.46
C SER A 89 -6.90 -2.93 1.80
N PRO A 90 -7.11 -3.16 0.49
CA PRO A 90 -8.30 -2.69 -0.18
C PRO A 90 -9.53 -3.31 0.49
N LYS A 91 -10.45 -2.46 0.93
CA LYS A 91 -11.72 -2.90 1.52
C LYS A 91 -12.74 -3.12 0.40
N PRO A 92 -13.58 -4.16 0.48
CA PRO A 92 -14.72 -4.30 -0.43
C PRO A 92 -15.61 -3.07 -0.31
N VAL A 93 -15.83 -2.38 -1.44
CA VAL A 93 -16.67 -1.16 -1.48
C VAL A 93 -18.07 -1.47 -2.01
N GLY A 94 -18.18 -2.46 -2.89
CA GLY A 94 -19.44 -2.85 -3.50
C GLY A 94 -19.29 -4.09 -4.37
N SER A 95 -20.43 -4.55 -4.88
CA SER A 95 -20.50 -5.65 -5.85
C SER A 95 -21.56 -5.33 -6.88
N VAL A 96 -21.35 -5.82 -8.09
CA VAL A 96 -22.31 -5.73 -9.20
C VAL A 96 -22.72 -7.15 -9.55
N LEU A 97 -24.02 -7.37 -9.73
CA LEU A 97 -24.58 -8.68 -10.01
C LEU A 97 -24.76 -8.90 -11.51
N HIS A 98 -24.49 -10.14 -11.92
CA HIS A 98 -24.67 -10.66 -13.26
C HIS A 98 -25.49 -11.95 -13.20
N ASP A 99 -26.22 -12.25 -14.27
CA ASP A 99 -27.07 -13.45 -14.34
C ASP A 99 -26.28 -14.73 -14.64
N ASP A 100 -24.99 -14.59 -15.00
CA ASP A 100 -24.06 -15.69 -15.27
C ASP A 100 -22.62 -15.29 -14.89
N TRP A 101 -21.65 -16.18 -15.12
CA TRP A 101 -20.24 -15.95 -14.81
C TRP A 101 -19.63 -14.82 -15.64
N ILE A 102 -18.83 -14.00 -14.96
CA ILE A 102 -18.06 -12.95 -15.59
C ILE A 102 -16.82 -13.57 -16.25
N SER A 103 -16.66 -13.33 -17.55
CA SER A 103 -15.51 -13.80 -18.32
C SER A 103 -14.36 -12.79 -18.36
N THR A 104 -14.64 -11.50 -18.23
CA THR A 104 -13.64 -10.43 -18.26
C THR A 104 -14.09 -9.17 -17.51
N VAL A 105 -13.14 -8.45 -16.92
CA VAL A 105 -13.34 -7.16 -16.25
C VAL A 105 -12.24 -6.19 -16.68
N ARG A 106 -12.60 -4.96 -17.07
CA ARG A 106 -11.64 -3.89 -17.36
C ARG A 106 -12.11 -2.54 -16.80
N GLY A 107 -11.26 -1.89 -16.01
CA GLY A 107 -11.48 -0.52 -15.55
C GLY A 107 -10.79 0.52 -16.44
N HIS A 108 -11.45 1.64 -16.75
CA HIS A 108 -10.84 2.79 -17.41
C HIS A 108 -11.59 4.09 -17.08
N SER A 109 -10.88 5.13 -16.64
CA SER A 109 -11.42 6.49 -16.45
C SER A 109 -12.75 6.55 -15.68
N GLY A 110 -12.81 5.86 -14.53
CA GLY A 110 -14.01 5.83 -13.67
C GLY A 110 -15.16 4.95 -14.17
N ARG A 111 -14.91 4.13 -15.20
CA ARG A 111 -15.86 3.17 -15.76
C ARG A 111 -15.33 1.75 -15.63
N ILE A 112 -16.24 0.79 -15.53
CA ILE A 112 -15.94 -0.63 -15.44
C ILE A 112 -16.68 -1.32 -16.59
N LEU A 113 -15.96 -2.08 -17.42
CA LEU A 113 -16.51 -2.94 -18.45
C LEU A 113 -16.49 -4.38 -17.95
N THR A 114 -17.59 -5.11 -18.10
CA THR A 114 -17.63 -6.54 -17.81
C THR A 114 -18.17 -7.32 -19.01
N GLY A 115 -17.54 -8.44 -19.33
CA GLY A 115 -18.08 -9.44 -20.26
C GLY A 115 -18.60 -10.63 -19.47
N CYS A 116 -19.74 -11.16 -19.87
CA CYS A 116 -20.45 -12.22 -19.15
C CYS A 116 -20.80 -13.38 -20.10
N TYR A 117 -20.87 -14.60 -19.57
CA TYR A 117 -21.24 -15.79 -20.33
C TYR A 117 -22.72 -15.82 -20.76
N ASP A 118 -23.54 -14.90 -20.24
CA ASP A 118 -24.89 -14.62 -20.74
C ASP A 118 -24.93 -13.91 -22.11
N ASN A 119 -23.81 -13.86 -22.83
CA ASN A 119 -23.61 -13.20 -24.12
C ASN A 119 -23.71 -11.68 -24.11
N HIS A 120 -23.65 -11.01 -22.94
CA HIS A 120 -23.69 -9.56 -22.84
C HIS A 120 -22.38 -8.95 -22.34
N VAL A 121 -22.08 -7.77 -22.87
CA VAL A 121 -21.05 -6.87 -22.35
C VAL A 121 -21.76 -5.68 -21.70
N ARG A 122 -21.36 -5.33 -20.48
CA ARG A 122 -22.01 -4.27 -19.69
C ARG A 122 -20.98 -3.23 -19.28
N LEU A 123 -21.42 -1.98 -19.24
CA LEU A 123 -20.61 -0.85 -18.81
C LEU A 123 -21.22 -0.25 -17.55
N TRP A 124 -20.41 -0.04 -16.53
CA TRP A 124 -20.78 0.45 -15.22
C TRP A 124 -19.98 1.71 -14.88
N ASN A 125 -20.53 2.58 -14.04
CA ASN A 125 -19.72 3.59 -13.36
C ASN A 125 -19.02 2.97 -12.13
N LYS A 126 -18.16 3.75 -11.47
CA LYS A 126 -17.45 3.35 -10.24
C LYS A 126 -18.38 2.98 -9.07
N ASP A 127 -19.63 3.45 -9.09
CA ASP A 127 -20.62 3.21 -8.05
C ASP A 127 -21.47 1.96 -8.33
N GLY A 128 -21.15 1.21 -9.41
CA GLY A 128 -21.84 -0.02 -9.78
C GLY A 128 -23.16 0.18 -10.54
N VAL A 129 -23.43 1.41 -11.02
CA VAL A 129 -24.64 1.72 -11.79
C VAL A 129 -24.39 1.46 -13.28
N PRO A 130 -25.29 0.75 -13.98
CA PRO A 130 -25.16 0.51 -15.41
C PRO A 130 -25.28 1.83 -16.19
N LEU A 131 -24.33 2.07 -17.09
CA LEU A 131 -24.22 3.30 -17.89
C LEU A 131 -24.99 3.23 -19.22
N LEU A 132 -25.33 2.03 -19.67
CA LEU A 132 -26.14 1.81 -20.87
C LEU A 132 -27.35 0.95 -20.50
N PRO A 133 -28.54 1.25 -21.05
CA PRO A 133 -29.68 0.36 -20.93
C PRO A 133 -29.38 -0.95 -21.65
N TRP A 134 -29.87 -2.06 -21.09
CA TRP A 134 -29.70 -3.42 -21.61
C TRP A 134 -30.22 -3.66 -23.05
N ASN A 135 -31.01 -2.74 -23.59
CA ASN A 135 -31.70 -2.87 -24.88
C ASN A 135 -31.03 -2.07 -26.00
N ILE A 136 -29.78 -2.38 -26.37
CA ILE A 136 -29.16 -1.84 -27.59
C ILE A 136 -28.81 -2.97 -28.55
N THR A 137 -29.80 -3.77 -28.93
CA THR A 137 -29.72 -4.61 -30.14
C THR A 137 -31.12 -4.84 -30.66
N GLN A 138 -31.47 -4.19 -31.77
CA GLN A 138 -32.10 -4.78 -32.97
C GLN A 138 -32.17 -3.68 -34.04
N ASN A 139 -31.07 -3.49 -34.78
CA ASN A 139 -31.05 -2.89 -36.13
C ASN A 139 -29.64 -3.08 -36.71
N LEU A 140 -29.37 -4.30 -37.15
CA LEU A 140 -28.50 -4.60 -38.27
C LEU A 140 -29.27 -5.53 -39.21
#